data_AF-A0A6C0LIP0-F1
#
_entry.id   AF-A0A6C0LIP0-F1
#
_cell.length_a   1.000
_cell.length_b   1.000
_cell.length_c   1.000
_cell.angle_alpha   90.00
_cell.angle_beta   90.00
_cell.angle_gamma   90.00
#
_symmetry.space_group_name_H-M   'P 1'
#
loop_
_entity.id
_entity.type
_entity.pdbx_description
1 polymer ?
#
loop_
_entity_poly.entity_id
_entity_poly.type
_entity_poly.pdbx_seq_one_letter_code
_entity_poly.pdbx_strand_id
1 'polypeptide(L)'
;MKLCKTWCFVAIAFFIADIYMALTADNSNYKDAFIQTLDESQKIKYENIIKERRNIYFKGYAVGLVLSILFLIITDKLKKSNLMSTGIICSVGGITLLTCYLFYIIHPKSDYMILELSKDEQRSKWLDIYRHMQLKYHIGLALGVLAAMFMAKSTC
;
A
#
# COMPACT_ATOMS: atom_id res chain seq x y z
N MET A 1 16.73 22.02 1.97
CA MET A 1 17.48 20.75 1.72
C MET A 1 17.11 19.60 2.67
N LYS A 2 16.77 19.83 3.96
CA LYS A 2 16.35 18.76 4.89
C LYS A 2 14.98 18.12 4.57
N LEU A 3 13.98 18.94 4.19
CA LEU A 3 12.62 18.47 3.82
C LEU A 3 12.61 17.46 2.65
N CYS A 4 13.43 17.67 1.62
CA CYS A 4 13.54 16.73 0.50
C CYS A 4 14.09 15.35 0.91
N LYS A 5 14.98 15.30 1.91
CA LYS A 5 15.58 14.04 2.40
C LYS A 5 14.55 13.19 3.15
N THR A 6 13.66 13.83 3.93
CA THR A 6 12.58 13.13 4.63
C THR A 6 11.57 12.51 3.67
N TRP A 7 11.20 13.23 2.61
CA TRP A 7 10.28 12.70 1.60
C TRP A 7 10.87 11.54 0.81
N CYS A 8 12.18 11.52 0.54
CA CYS A 8 12.83 10.35 -0.05
C CYS A 8 12.71 9.13 0.85
N PHE A 9 12.88 9.31 2.17
CA PHE A 9 12.72 8.23 3.13
C PHE A 9 11.31 7.63 3.09
N VAL A 10 10.29 8.49 3.13
CA VAL A 10 8.88 8.07 3.03
C VAL A 10 8.61 7.36 1.71
N ALA A 11 9.03 7.95 0.58
CA ALA A 11 8.82 7.36 -0.73
C ALA A 11 9.44 5.96 -0.86
N ILE A 12 10.71 5.80 -0.49
CA ILE A 12 11.43 4.54 -0.59
C ILE A 12 10.80 3.48 0.33
N ALA A 13 10.46 3.84 1.57
CA ALA A 13 9.90 2.91 2.53
C ALA A 13 8.57 2.31 2.06
N PHE A 14 7.63 3.17 1.63
CA PHE A 14 6.34 2.72 1.14
C PHE A 14 6.44 2.02 -0.22
N PHE A 15 7.30 2.49 -1.13
CA PHE A 15 7.46 1.89 -2.45
C PHE A 15 7.97 0.45 -2.37
N ILE A 16 8.96 0.18 -1.52
CA ILE A 16 9.50 -1.16 -1.32
C ILE A 16 8.46 -2.05 -0.63
N ALA A 17 7.70 -1.52 0.34
CA ALA A 17 6.61 -2.26 0.97
C ALA A 17 5.55 -2.70 -0.05
N ASP A 18 5.11 -1.80 -0.91
CA ASP A 18 4.10 -2.05 -1.93
C ASP A 18 4.60 -3.06 -2.98
N ILE A 19 5.84 -2.93 -3.45
CA ILE A 19 6.45 -3.91 -4.38
C ILE A 19 6.56 -5.28 -3.74
N TYR A 20 7.07 -5.36 -2.52
CA TYR A 20 7.22 -6.64 -1.82
C TYR A 20 5.86 -7.33 -1.67
N MET A 21 4.83 -6.55 -1.33
CA MET A 21 3.48 -7.07 -1.23
C MET A 21 2.93 -7.52 -2.59
N ALA A 22 3.05 -6.72 -3.64
CA ALA A 22 2.60 -7.07 -4.98
C ALA A 22 3.25 -8.36 -5.51
N LEU A 23 4.55 -8.55 -5.28
CA LEU A 23 5.28 -9.74 -5.74
C LEU A 23 4.98 -11.00 -4.93
N THR A 24 4.50 -10.85 -3.69
CA THR A 24 4.33 -11.98 -2.78
C THR A 24 2.88 -12.32 -2.45
N ALA A 25 1.90 -11.47 -2.76
CA ALA A 25 0.51 -11.63 -2.35
C ALA A 25 -0.15 -12.95 -2.80
N ASP A 26 -0.05 -13.30 -4.10
CA ASP A 26 -0.83 -14.40 -4.68
C ASP A 26 -0.16 -15.79 -4.59
N ASN A 27 1.14 -15.87 -4.34
CA ASN A 27 1.88 -17.14 -4.27
C ASN A 27 1.78 -17.80 -2.89
N SER A 28 0.56 -17.99 -2.35
CA SER A 28 0.41 -18.56 -1.01
C SER A 28 -0.64 -19.66 -0.91
N ASN A 29 -0.20 -20.81 -0.39
CA ASN A 29 -1.04 -21.97 -0.07
C ASN A 29 -2.20 -21.62 0.90
N TYR A 30 -2.07 -20.51 1.66
CA TYR A 30 -3.12 -20.04 2.57
C TYR A 30 -4.39 -19.62 1.85
N LYS A 31 -4.27 -18.94 0.70
CA LYS A 31 -5.41 -18.48 -0.10
C LYS A 31 -6.20 -19.66 -0.64
N ASP A 32 -5.52 -20.63 -1.24
CA ASP A 32 -6.15 -21.80 -1.82
C ASP A 32 -6.81 -22.67 -0.74
N ALA A 33 -6.12 -22.88 0.38
CA ALA A 33 -6.65 -23.62 1.52
C ALA A 33 -7.92 -22.97 2.10
N PHE A 34 -8.01 -21.63 2.10
CA PHE A 34 -9.22 -20.94 2.52
C PHE A 34 -10.34 -21.04 1.49
N ILE A 35 -10.07 -20.80 0.21
CA ILE A 35 -11.09 -20.82 -0.86
C ILE A 35 -11.75 -22.21 -0.96
N GLN A 36 -11.01 -23.28 -0.70
CA GLN A 36 -11.53 -24.65 -0.66
C GLN A 36 -12.58 -24.87 0.44
N THR A 37 -12.57 -24.06 1.50
CA THR A 37 -13.56 -24.15 2.60
C THR A 37 -14.86 -23.40 2.31
N LEU A 38 -14.90 -22.57 1.26
CA LEU A 38 -16.02 -21.68 0.95
C LEU A 38 -17.03 -22.36 0.02
N ASP A 39 -18.32 -22.06 0.24
CA ASP A 39 -19.35 -22.34 -0.77
C ASP A 39 -19.36 -21.29 -1.89
N GLU A 40 -20.14 -21.55 -2.95
CA GLU A 40 -20.19 -20.66 -4.13
C GLU A 40 -20.66 -19.24 -3.81
N SER A 41 -21.60 -19.08 -2.87
CA SER A 41 -22.08 -17.76 -2.47
C SER A 41 -21.00 -16.96 -1.73
N GLN A 42 -20.25 -17.64 -0.84
CA GLN A 42 -19.13 -17.06 -0.12
C GLN A 42 -17.96 -16.71 -1.04
N LYS A 43 -17.68 -17.53 -2.07
CA LYS A 43 -16.66 -17.21 -3.10
C LYS A 43 -17.01 -15.95 -3.88
N ILE A 44 -18.27 -15.77 -4.26
CA ILE A 44 -18.73 -14.55 -4.94
C ILE A 44 -18.53 -13.33 -4.03
N LYS A 45 -18.90 -13.42 -2.75
CA LYS A 45 -18.68 -12.33 -1.78
C LYS A 45 -17.19 -12.02 -1.62
N TYR A 46 -16.35 -13.04 -1.47
CA TYR A 46 -14.90 -12.90 -1.38
C TYR A 46 -14.30 -12.15 -2.58
N GLU A 47 -14.67 -12.54 -3.81
CA GLU A 47 -14.21 -11.88 -5.04
C GLU A 47 -14.66 -10.41 -5.13
N ASN A 48 -15.90 -10.12 -4.72
CA ASN A 48 -16.41 -8.75 -4.70
C ASN A 48 -15.65 -7.89 -3.68
N ILE A 49 -15.38 -8.42 -2.50
CA ILE A 49 -14.58 -7.76 -1.46
C ILE A 49 -13.17 -7.44 -1.98
N ILE A 50 -12.52 -8.38 -2.65
CA ILE A 50 -11.18 -8.16 -3.23
C ILE A 50 -11.22 -7.09 -4.31
N LYS A 51 -12.19 -7.17 -5.23
CA LYS A 51 -12.36 -6.18 -6.31
C LYS A 51 -12.60 -4.78 -5.76
N GLU A 52 -13.45 -4.63 -4.74
CA GLU A 52 -13.69 -3.36 -4.07
C GLU A 52 -12.40 -2.81 -3.45
N ARG A 53 -11.70 -3.61 -2.64
CA ARG A 53 -10.46 -3.20 -1.97
C ARG A 53 -9.39 -2.76 -2.96
N ARG A 54 -9.25 -3.49 -4.08
CA ARG A 54 -8.35 -3.11 -5.17
C ARG A 54 -8.75 -1.78 -5.81
N ASN A 55 -10.04 -1.56 -6.04
CA ASN A 55 -10.53 -0.31 -6.60
C ASN A 55 -10.30 0.88 -5.65
N ILE A 56 -10.53 0.69 -4.34
CA ILE A 56 -10.22 1.71 -3.31
C ILE A 56 -8.73 2.08 -3.35
N TYR A 57 -7.86 1.08 -3.45
CA TYR A 57 -6.41 1.28 -3.54
C TYR A 57 -6.02 2.11 -4.78
N PHE A 58 -6.54 1.77 -5.96
CA PHE A 58 -6.29 2.54 -7.19
C PHE A 58 -6.87 3.96 -7.15
N LYS A 59 -8.05 4.14 -6.53
CA LYS A 59 -8.59 5.49 -6.26
C LYS A 59 -7.66 6.30 -5.36
N GLY A 60 -7.09 5.68 -4.33
CA GLY A 60 -6.10 6.30 -3.46
C GLY A 60 -4.86 6.78 -4.23
N TYR A 61 -4.35 5.97 -5.16
CA TYR A 61 -3.27 6.41 -6.06
C TYR A 61 -3.67 7.59 -6.93
N ALA A 62 -4.86 7.57 -7.54
CA ALA A 62 -5.34 8.67 -8.36
C ALA A 62 -5.43 9.98 -7.55
N VAL A 63 -5.97 9.93 -6.33
CA VAL A 63 -6.01 11.09 -5.42
C VAL A 63 -4.60 11.55 -5.04
N GLY A 64 -3.69 10.63 -4.72
CA GLY A 64 -2.30 10.93 -4.39
C GLY A 64 -1.54 11.60 -5.54
N LEU A 65 -1.78 11.18 -6.78
CA LEU A 65 -1.20 11.80 -7.98
C LEU A 65 -1.75 13.21 -8.20
N VAL A 66 -3.06 13.42 -8.03
CA VAL A 66 -3.67 14.77 -8.11
C VAL A 66 -3.06 15.70 -7.07
N LEU A 67 -2.92 15.26 -5.81
CA LEU A 67 -2.27 16.05 -4.76
C LEU A 67 -0.79 16.35 -5.08
N SER A 68 -0.07 15.38 -5.65
CA SER A 68 1.31 15.57 -6.07
C SER A 68 1.44 16.58 -7.21
N ILE A 69 0.52 16.57 -8.19
CA ILE A 69 0.47 17.57 -9.25
C ILE A 69 0.21 18.97 -8.68
N LEU A 70 -0.73 19.10 -7.74
CA LEU A 70 -0.98 20.38 -7.05
C LEU A 70 0.28 20.88 -6.32
N PHE A 71 0.98 19.98 -5.63
CA PHE A 71 2.26 20.30 -4.97
C PHE A 71 3.32 20.80 -5.97
N LEU A 72 3.43 20.18 -7.15
CA LEU A 72 4.36 20.62 -8.20
C LEU A 72 4.02 22.03 -8.70
N ILE A 73 2.74 22.29 -9.01
CA ILE A 73 2.28 23.60 -9.51
C ILE A 73 2.58 24.71 -8.49
N ILE A 74 2.35 24.46 -7.19
CA ILE A 74 2.64 25.43 -6.13
C ILE A 74 4.15 25.68 -6.02
N THR A 75 4.96 24.64 -6.09
CA THR A 75 6.42 24.74 -5.92
C THR A 75 7.08 25.47 -7.09
N ASP A 76 6.60 25.21 -8.32
CA ASP A 76 7.04 25.88 -9.54
C ASP A 76 6.69 27.37 -9.54
N LYS A 77 5.43 27.72 -9.20
CA LYS A 77 5.00 29.13 -9.08
C LYS A 77 5.81 29.92 -8.06
N LEU A 78 6.27 29.27 -6.99
CA LEU A 78 7.10 29.88 -5.97
C LEU A 78 8.60 29.93 -6.34
N LYS A 79 8.99 29.46 -7.53
CA LYS A 79 10.40 29.32 -8.01
C LYS A 79 11.32 28.66 -6.98
N LYS A 80 10.78 27.76 -6.15
CA LYS A 80 11.50 27.20 -4.99
C LYS A 80 12.50 26.12 -5.36
N SER A 81 12.43 25.54 -6.57
CA SER A 81 13.33 24.47 -7.01
C SER A 81 13.26 24.20 -8.51
N ASN A 82 14.29 23.53 -9.04
CA ASN A 82 14.23 22.89 -10.36
C ASN A 82 13.29 21.67 -10.31
N LEU A 83 12.37 21.57 -11.27
CA LEU A 83 11.33 20.54 -11.37
C LEU A 83 11.88 19.10 -11.45
N MET A 84 13.12 18.93 -11.93
CA MET A 84 13.77 17.63 -12.09
C MET A 84 14.73 17.25 -10.96
N SER A 85 14.71 18.00 -9.85
CA SER A 85 15.52 17.63 -8.68
C SER A 85 15.05 16.33 -8.05
N THR A 86 15.99 15.47 -7.62
CA THR A 86 15.71 14.23 -6.87
C THR A 86 14.76 14.46 -5.69
N GLY A 87 14.85 15.60 -5.02
CA GLY A 87 13.95 15.93 -3.90
C GLY A 87 12.49 16.12 -4.31
N ILE A 88 12.24 16.58 -5.53
CA ILE A 88 10.88 16.75 -6.08
C ILE A 88 10.29 15.38 -6.44
N ILE A 89 11.08 14.51 -7.08
CA ILE A 89 10.68 13.14 -7.40
C ILE A 89 10.29 12.39 -6.12
N CYS A 90 11.13 12.48 -5.08
CA CYS A 90 10.84 11.89 -3.78
C CYS A 90 9.60 12.49 -3.11
N SER A 91 9.36 13.79 -3.25
CA SER A 91 8.15 14.44 -2.70
C SER A 91 6.90 13.93 -3.41
N VAL A 92 6.92 13.84 -4.75
CA VAL A 92 5.81 13.29 -5.53
C VAL A 92 5.53 11.84 -5.15
N GLY A 93 6.57 11.00 -5.10
CA GLY A 93 6.43 9.60 -4.70
C GLY A 93 5.90 9.47 -3.27
N GLY A 94 6.48 10.20 -2.33
CA GLY A 94 6.09 10.15 -0.92
C GLY A 94 4.67 10.67 -0.67
N ILE A 95 4.27 11.79 -1.30
CA ILE A 95 2.90 12.31 -1.23
C ILE A 95 1.92 11.28 -1.81
N THR A 96 2.23 10.74 -2.99
CA THR A 96 1.36 9.76 -3.67
C THR A 96 1.15 8.51 -2.82
N LEU A 97 2.24 7.89 -2.34
CA LEU A 97 2.20 6.64 -1.59
C LEU A 97 1.58 6.81 -0.20
N LEU A 98 1.93 7.90 0.51
CA LEU A 98 1.33 8.21 1.81
C LEU A 98 -0.16 8.49 1.67
N THR A 99 -0.57 9.24 0.64
CA THR A 99 -1.99 9.51 0.37
C THR A 99 -2.73 8.21 0.04
N CYS A 100 -2.15 7.34 -0.79
CA CYS A 100 -2.75 6.05 -1.13
C CYS A 100 -2.98 5.20 0.13
N TYR A 101 -1.98 5.11 1.01
CA TYR A 101 -2.09 4.41 2.29
C TYR A 101 -3.21 5.00 3.17
N LEU A 102 -3.18 6.31 3.41
CA LEU A 102 -4.18 6.98 4.25
C LEU A 102 -5.59 6.86 3.66
N PHE A 103 -5.72 7.05 2.35
CA PHE A 103 -6.99 6.90 1.65
C PHE A 103 -7.55 5.49 1.84
N TYR A 104 -6.73 4.45 1.66
CA TYR A 104 -7.15 3.07 1.86
C TYR A 104 -7.61 2.78 3.29
N ILE A 105 -6.90 3.30 4.29
CA ILE A 105 -7.22 3.11 5.71
C ILE A 105 -8.55 3.80 6.07
N ILE A 106 -8.72 5.06 5.64
CA ILE A 106 -9.87 5.90 6.00
C ILE A 106 -11.13 5.53 5.22
N HIS A 107 -11.00 5.11 3.95
CA HIS A 107 -12.16 4.83 3.11
C HIS A 107 -13.02 3.70 3.71
N PRO A 108 -14.35 3.90 3.88
CA PRO A 108 -15.24 2.89 4.40
C PRO A 108 -15.27 1.70 3.45
N LYS A 109 -15.24 0.49 4.01
CA LYS A 109 -15.30 -0.76 3.24
C LYS A 109 -16.73 -1.28 3.33
N SER A 110 -17.30 -1.70 2.20
CA SER A 110 -18.71 -2.08 2.15
C SER A 110 -19.01 -3.33 2.98
N ASP A 111 -18.07 -4.28 3.01
CA ASP A 111 -18.25 -5.56 3.70
C ASP A 111 -16.92 -6.19 4.18
N TYR A 112 -17.02 -7.12 5.13
CA TYR A 112 -15.91 -7.87 5.70
C TYR A 112 -16.20 -9.36 5.67
N MET A 113 -15.29 -10.11 5.04
CA MET A 113 -15.41 -11.56 4.88
C MET A 113 -15.73 -12.30 6.18
N ILE A 114 -15.17 -11.86 7.32
CA ILE A 114 -15.36 -12.50 8.63
C ILE A 114 -16.83 -12.59 9.05
N LEU A 115 -17.68 -11.65 8.63
CA LEU A 115 -19.11 -11.62 8.95
C LEU A 115 -19.89 -12.71 8.21
N GLU A 116 -19.35 -13.18 7.09
CA GLU A 116 -19.94 -14.18 6.20
C GLU A 116 -19.49 -15.60 6.53
N LEU A 117 -18.53 -15.76 7.45
CA LEU A 117 -17.99 -17.06 7.83
C LEU A 117 -18.78 -17.66 8.99
N SER A 118 -19.44 -18.79 8.73
CA SER A 118 -20.24 -19.51 9.70
C SER A 118 -19.47 -20.65 10.38
N LYS A 119 -18.49 -21.25 9.69
CA LYS A 119 -17.71 -22.39 10.20
C LYS A 119 -16.42 -21.93 10.89
N ASP A 120 -16.06 -22.59 11.98
CA ASP A 120 -14.81 -22.29 12.70
C ASP A 120 -13.56 -22.55 11.85
N GLU A 121 -13.59 -23.58 10.99
CA GLU A 121 -12.52 -23.86 10.03
C GLU A 121 -12.29 -22.66 9.09
N GLN A 122 -13.36 -22.09 8.54
CA GLN A 122 -13.26 -20.93 7.64
C GLN A 122 -12.62 -19.74 8.36
N ARG A 123 -13.04 -19.47 9.60
CA ARG A 123 -12.50 -18.37 10.42
C ARG A 123 -11.02 -18.58 10.75
N SER A 124 -10.63 -19.81 11.07
CA SER A 124 -9.23 -20.17 11.30
C SER A 124 -8.38 -19.94 10.04
N LYS A 125 -8.83 -20.43 8.88
CA LYS A 125 -8.11 -20.24 7.61
C LYS A 125 -8.04 -18.77 7.18
N TRP A 126 -9.09 -17.99 7.44
CA TRP A 126 -9.09 -16.55 7.22
C TRP A 126 -8.07 -15.83 8.12
N LEU A 127 -7.96 -16.25 9.39
CA LEU A 127 -6.97 -15.71 10.31
C LEU A 127 -5.54 -16.02 9.86
N ASP A 128 -5.29 -17.20 9.29
CA ASP A 128 -3.98 -17.56 8.74
C ASP A 128 -3.59 -16.65 7.58
N ILE A 129 -4.52 -16.40 6.64
CA ILE A 129 -4.33 -15.42 5.56
C ILE A 129 -4.02 -14.04 6.13
N TYR A 130 -4.83 -13.58 7.10
CA TYR A 130 -4.69 -12.27 7.69
C TYR A 130 -3.30 -12.08 8.31
N ARG A 131 -2.85 -13.04 9.13
CA ARG A 131 -1.52 -13.02 9.77
C ARG A 131 -0.39 -13.06 8.74
N HIS A 132 -0.52 -13.91 7.73
CA HIS A 132 0.48 -14.02 6.66
C HIS A 132 0.65 -12.72 5.88
N MET A 133 -0.47 -12.10 5.49
CA MET A 133 -0.47 -10.82 4.77
C MET A 133 0.06 -9.68 5.64
N GLN A 134 -0.32 -9.64 6.93
CA GLN A 134 0.20 -8.67 7.88
C GLN A 134 1.72 -8.80 8.02
N LEU A 135 2.24 -10.01 8.22
CA LEU A 135 3.68 -10.25 8.34
C LEU A 135 4.43 -9.77 7.09
N LYS A 136 3.95 -10.13 5.90
CA LYS A 136 4.57 -9.71 4.64
C LYS A 136 4.60 -8.19 4.46
N TYR A 137 3.51 -7.50 4.80
CA TYR A 137 3.49 -6.04 4.74
C TYR A 137 4.53 -5.42 5.66
N HIS A 138 4.64 -5.91 6.91
CA HIS A 138 5.62 -5.40 7.88
C HIS A 138 7.06 -5.72 7.48
N ILE A 139 7.32 -6.90 6.89
CA ILE A 139 8.63 -7.25 6.31
C ILE A 139 8.96 -6.29 5.17
N GLY A 140 8.03 -6.07 4.24
CA GLY A 140 8.22 -5.12 3.13
C GLY A 140 8.52 -3.71 3.64
N LEU A 141 7.80 -3.24 4.65
CA LEU A 141 8.03 -1.93 5.27
C LEU A 141 9.39 -1.87 5.97
N ALA A 142 9.78 -2.90 6.71
CA ALA A 142 11.09 -2.97 7.36
C ALA A 142 12.24 -2.93 6.35
N LEU A 143 12.12 -3.70 5.25
CA LEU A 143 13.07 -3.65 4.12
C LEU A 143 13.12 -2.25 3.50
N GLY A 144 11.97 -1.61 3.33
CA GLY A 144 11.87 -0.25 2.82
C GLY A 144 12.56 0.78 3.70
N VAL A 145 12.38 0.69 5.02
CA VAL A 145 13.06 1.54 6.01
C VAL A 145 14.56 1.33 5.97
N LEU A 146 15.04 0.07 5.93
CA LEU A 146 16.47 -0.23 5.81
C LEU A 146 17.07 0.35 4.53
N ALA A 147 16.42 0.16 3.38
CA ALA A 147 16.85 0.73 2.11
C ALA A 147 16.92 2.26 2.16
N ALA A 148 15.92 2.90 2.77
CA ALA A 148 15.90 4.34 2.95
C ALA A 148 17.05 4.84 3.86
N MET A 149 17.40 4.10 4.92
CA MET A 149 18.57 4.41 5.76
C MET A 149 19.89 4.32 4.99
N PHE A 150 20.07 3.26 4.18
CA PHE A 150 21.27 3.11 3.34
C PHE A 150 21.41 4.25 2.34
N MET A 151 20.32 4.63 1.67
CA MET A 151 20.32 5.75 0.72
C MET A 151 20.57 7.10 1.40
N ALA A 152 20.05 7.30 2.62
CA ALA A 152 20.33 8.50 3.39
C ALA A 152 21.81 8.62 3.77
N LYS A 153 22.48 7.49 4.06
CA LYS A 153 23.92 7.44 4.36
C LYS A 153 24.80 7.62 3.12
N SER A 154 24.34 7.22 1.93
CA SER A 154 25.13 7.32 0.69
C SER A 154 25.02 8.68 -0.02
N THR A 155 23.96 9.45 0.25
CA THR A 155 23.69 10.76 -0.38
C THR A 155 23.89 11.95 0.58
N CYS A 156 24.48 11.72 1.76
CA CYS A 156 24.91 12.73 2.72
C CYS A 156 26.42 12.72 2.90
#